data_AF-A0A351CG86-F1
#
_entry.id   AF-A0A351CG86-F1
#
_cell.length_a   1.000
_cell.length_b   1.000
_cell.length_c   1.000
_cell.angle_alpha   90.00
_cell.angle_beta   90.00
_cell.angle_gamma   90.00
#
_symmetry.space_group_name_H-M   'P 1'
#
loop_
_entity.id
_entity.type
_entity.pdbx_description
1 polymer ?
#
loop_
_entity_poly.entity_id
_entity_poly.type
_entity_poly.pdbx_seq_one_letter_code
_entity_poly.pdbx_strand_id
1 'polypeptide(L)'
;MEWDKRASDSLKALNARVLLVLCQRFYNKGRLPIEIKRLTRDILNIIGNGGFYNAGILNQKLERLGWGKNIVDNFIFELILYYFEYEGTYKVEFYIENLVPDCTH
;
A
#
# COMPACT_ATOMS: atom_id res chain seq x y z
N MET A 1 -1.05 25.38 17.84
CA MET A 1 0.38 25.51 17.52
C MET A 1 1.24 24.39 18.12
N GLU A 2 1.26 24.16 19.45
CA GLU A 2 2.02 23.04 20.04
C GLU A 2 1.34 21.66 19.85
N TRP A 3 0.01 21.63 19.88
CA TRP A 3 -0.80 20.43 19.64
C TRP A 3 -0.69 19.91 18.20
N ASP A 4 -0.63 20.81 17.21
CA ASP A 4 -0.47 20.47 15.79
C ASP A 4 0.89 19.81 15.53
N LYS A 5 1.93 20.30 16.19
CA LYS A 5 3.29 19.74 16.08
C LYS A 5 3.36 18.34 16.68
N ARG A 6 2.82 18.12 17.88
CA ARG A 6 2.81 16.79 18.52
C ARG A 6 2.00 15.78 17.70
N ALA A 7 0.87 16.18 17.12
CA ALA A 7 0.08 15.33 16.24
C ALA A 7 0.87 14.97 14.96
N SER A 8 1.49 15.95 14.31
CA SER A 8 2.38 15.73 13.13
C SER A 8 3.53 14.77 13.44
N ASP A 9 4.23 14.96 14.56
CA ASP A 9 5.38 14.12 14.93
C ASP A 9 4.95 12.68 15.22
N SER A 10 3.81 12.50 15.88
CA SER A 10 3.23 11.17 16.16
C SER A 10 2.83 10.44 14.88
N LEU A 11 2.26 11.18 13.93
CA LEU A 11 1.87 10.67 12.63
C LEU A 11 3.10 10.27 11.78
N LYS A 12 4.16 11.09 11.75
CA LYS A 12 5.43 10.74 11.10
C LYS A 12 6.05 9.46 11.69
N ALA A 13 6.02 9.33 13.01
CA ALA A 13 6.51 8.13 13.69
C ALA A 13 5.69 6.88 13.32
N LEU A 14 4.37 7.02 13.19
CA LEU A 14 3.49 5.95 12.75
C LEU A 14 3.78 5.55 11.29
N ASN A 15 3.99 6.52 10.41
CA ASN A 15 4.33 6.27 9.01
C ASN A 15 5.66 5.53 8.83
N ALA A 16 6.67 5.91 9.62
CA ALA A 16 7.94 5.19 9.65
C ALA A 16 7.76 3.72 10.09
N ARG A 17 6.87 3.45 11.06
CA ARG A 17 6.55 2.09 11.48
C ARG A 17 5.84 1.30 10.38
N VAL A 18 4.90 1.91 9.65
CA VAL A 18 4.22 1.26 8.52
C VAL A 18 5.22 0.86 7.44
N LEU A 19 6.15 1.74 7.10
CA LEU A 19 7.21 1.44 6.12
C LEU A 19 8.09 0.27 6.59
N LEU A 20 8.45 0.23 7.87
CA LEU A 20 9.22 -0.89 8.45
C LEU A 20 8.46 -2.22 8.35
N VAL A 21 7.17 -2.22 8.67
CA VAL A 21 6.33 -3.42 8.57
C VAL A 21 6.20 -3.89 7.12
N LEU A 22 6.03 -2.97 6.17
CA LEU A 22 6.01 -3.28 4.73
C LEU A 22 7.32 -3.93 4.27
N CYS A 23 8.45 -3.31 4.61
CA CYS A 23 9.78 -3.84 4.29
C CYS A 23 9.99 -5.23 4.89
N GLN A 24 9.63 -5.43 6.17
CA GLN A 24 9.76 -6.72 6.83
C GLN A 24 8.90 -7.80 6.16
N ARG A 25 7.68 -7.47 5.72
CA ARG A 25 6.84 -8.43 5.01
C ARG A 25 7.40 -8.83 3.65
N PHE A 26 7.91 -7.88 2.87
CA PHE A 26 8.56 -8.22 1.61
C PHE A 26 9.83 -9.03 1.83
N TYR A 27 10.61 -8.72 2.87
CA TYR A 27 11.78 -9.49 3.25
C TYR A 27 11.41 -10.93 3.62
N ASN A 28 10.35 -11.13 4.42
CA ASN A 28 9.84 -12.46 4.77
C ASN A 28 9.30 -13.23 3.55
N LYS A 29 8.92 -12.53 2.47
CA LYS A 29 8.59 -13.12 1.16
C LYS A 29 9.82 -13.36 0.27
N GLY A 30 11.03 -13.27 0.82
CA GLY A 30 12.28 -13.56 0.13
C GLY A 30 12.84 -12.42 -0.71
N ARG A 31 12.35 -11.17 -0.52
CA ARG A 31 12.84 -10.01 -1.29
C ARG A 31 14.04 -9.37 -0.63
N LEU A 32 15.06 -9.08 -1.43
CA LEU A 32 16.25 -8.38 -1.00
C LEU A 32 15.95 -6.88 -0.80
N PRO A 33 16.69 -6.17 0.07
CA PRO A 33 16.47 -4.73 0.29
C PRO A 33 16.48 -3.89 -0.99
N ILE A 34 17.34 -4.22 -1.95
CA ILE A 34 17.39 -3.53 -3.25
C ILE A 34 16.15 -3.80 -4.11
N GLU A 35 15.58 -5.00 -4.02
CA GLU A 35 14.33 -5.36 -4.70
C GLU A 35 13.15 -4.65 -4.05
N ILE A 36 13.10 -4.59 -2.72
CA ILE A 36 12.05 -3.87 -1.98
C ILE A 36 12.02 -2.41 -2.42
N LYS A 37 13.18 -1.74 -2.51
CA LYS A 37 13.26 -0.36 -2.98
C LYS A 37 12.70 -0.18 -4.39
N ARG A 38 13.01 -1.11 -5.31
CA ARG A 38 12.51 -1.07 -6.69
C ARG A 38 11.01 -1.36 -6.74
N LEU A 39 10.55 -2.37 -6.01
CA LEU A 39 9.15 -2.75 -5.90
C LEU A 39 8.30 -1.59 -5.36
N THR A 40 8.73 -0.91 -4.30
CA THR A 40 8.03 0.27 -3.76
C THR A 40 7.90 1.37 -4.81
N ARG A 41 8.94 1.60 -5.62
CA ARG A 41 8.88 2.58 -6.72
C ARG A 41 7.91 2.17 -7.81
N ASP A 42 7.86 0.90 -8.17
CA ASP A 42 6.94 0.41 -9.19
C ASP A 42 5.48 0.47 -8.71
N ILE A 43 5.23 0.14 -7.44
CA ILE A 43 3.93 0.30 -6.78
C ILE A 43 3.50 1.78 -6.81
N LEU A 44 4.41 2.69 -6.46
CA LEU A 44 4.20 4.14 -6.53
C LEU A 44 3.82 4.59 -7.93
N ASN A 45 4.54 4.14 -8.95
CA ASN A 45 4.26 4.49 -10.35
C ASN A 45 2.91 3.91 -10.83
N ILE A 46 2.56 2.72 -10.36
CA ILE A 46 1.28 2.07 -10.69
C ILE A 46 0.12 2.85 -10.09
N ILE A 47 0.16 3.09 -8.78
CA ILE A 47 -0.94 3.74 -8.05
C ILE A 47 -0.98 5.23 -8.35
N GLY A 48 0.18 5.82 -8.63
CA GLY A 48 0.33 7.25 -8.79
C GLY A 48 -0.28 7.86 -10.04
N ASN A 49 -0.67 7.01 -11.00
CA ASN A 49 -1.50 7.43 -12.12
C ASN A 49 -2.98 7.65 -11.74
N GLY A 50 -3.32 7.51 -10.46
CA GLY A 50 -4.70 7.59 -9.96
C GLY A 50 -5.56 6.43 -10.44
N GLY A 51 -6.83 6.47 -10.04
CA GLY A 51 -7.84 5.46 -10.38
C GLY A 51 -8.09 4.44 -9.29
N PHE A 52 -8.90 3.43 -9.64
CA PHE A 52 -9.38 2.41 -8.72
C PHE A 52 -8.41 1.22 -8.67
N TYR A 53 -7.95 0.88 -7.46
CA TYR A 53 -7.02 -0.23 -7.24
C TYR A 53 -7.57 -1.20 -6.19
N ASN A 54 -7.34 -2.48 -6.44
CA ASN A 54 -7.38 -3.55 -5.45
C ASN A 54 -6.08 -4.38 -5.55
N ALA A 55 -5.85 -5.28 -4.60
CA ALA A 55 -4.65 -6.12 -4.59
C ALA A 55 -4.50 -6.96 -5.88
N GLY A 56 -5.61 -7.42 -6.47
CA GLY A 56 -5.60 -8.19 -7.72
C GLY A 56 -5.06 -7.37 -8.90
N ILE A 57 -5.59 -6.16 -9.11
CA ILE A 57 -5.16 -5.23 -10.16
C ILE A 57 -3.69 -4.86 -9.98
N LEU A 58 -3.27 -4.58 -8.74
CA LEU A 58 -1.88 -4.25 -8.43
C LEU A 58 -0.95 -5.43 -8.75
N ASN A 59 -1.29 -6.65 -8.34
CA ASN A 59 -0.50 -7.84 -8.68
C ASN A 59 -0.42 -8.09 -10.18
N GLN A 60 -1.51 -7.91 -10.93
CA GLN A 60 -1.48 -8.06 -12.39
C GLN A 60 -0.51 -7.05 -13.03
N LYS A 61 -0.50 -5.80 -12.57
CA LYS A 61 0.44 -4.79 -13.06
C LYS A 61 1.89 -5.12 -12.67
N LEU A 62 2.12 -5.57 -11.43
CA LEU A 62 3.44 -5.99 -10.97
C LEU A 62 3.97 -7.22 -11.71
N GLU A 63 3.10 -8.17 -12.03
CA GLU A 63 3.45 -9.35 -12.82
C GLU A 63 3.93 -8.96 -14.23
N ARG A 64 3.25 -8.00 -14.88
CA ARG A 64 3.69 -7.44 -16.18
C ARG A 64 5.06 -6.75 -16.12
N LEU A 65 5.47 -6.27 -14.94
CA LEU A 65 6.79 -5.70 -14.69
C LEU A 65 7.84 -6.76 -14.30
N GLY A 66 7.46 -8.04 -14.23
CA GLY A 66 8.37 -9.16 -13.96
C GLY A 66 8.54 -9.51 -12.48
N TRP A 67 7.73 -8.95 -11.57
CA TRP A 67 7.86 -9.25 -10.13
C TRP A 67 7.36 -10.65 -9.73
N GLY A 68 6.53 -11.26 -10.57
CA GLY A 68 5.86 -12.53 -10.32
C GLY A 68 4.44 -12.36 -9.77
N LYS A 69 3.82 -13.47 -9.40
CA LYS A 69 2.42 -13.52 -8.95
C LYS A 69 2.30 -13.31 -7.44
N ASN A 70 1.19 -12.72 -7.01
CA ASN A 70 0.75 -12.63 -5.61
C ASN A 70 1.80 -12.05 -4.63
N ILE A 71 2.54 -11.04 -5.08
CA ILE A 71 3.54 -10.31 -4.29
C ILE A 71 2.85 -9.55 -3.15
N VAL A 72 1.75 -8.88 -3.48
CA VAL A 72 0.97 -8.05 -2.56
C VAL A 72 -0.27 -8.80 -2.15
N ASP A 73 -0.39 -9.17 -0.87
CA ASP A 73 -1.66 -9.63 -0.31
C ASP A 73 -2.52 -8.44 0.15
N ASN A 74 -3.78 -8.68 0.53
CA ASN A 74 -4.69 -7.62 0.95
C ASN A 74 -4.15 -6.81 2.12
N PHE A 75 -3.44 -7.45 3.06
CA PHE A 75 -2.84 -6.74 4.19
C PHE A 75 -1.70 -5.82 3.77
N ILE A 76 -0.78 -6.29 2.91
CA ILE A 76 0.26 -5.44 2.32
C ILE A 76 -0.37 -4.30 1.52
N PHE A 77 -1.45 -4.57 0.79
CA PHE A 77 -2.18 -3.56 0.02
C PHE A 77 -2.74 -2.47 0.94
N GLU A 78 -3.44 -2.82 2.01
CA GLU A 78 -3.96 -1.85 3.00
C GLU A 78 -2.85 -0.98 3.62
N LEU A 79 -1.69 -1.56 3.94
CA LEU A 79 -0.55 -0.80 4.46
C LEU A 79 0.02 0.18 3.43
N ILE A 80 0.09 -0.22 2.16
CA ILE A 80 0.50 0.65 1.06
C ILE A 80 -0.46 1.84 0.93
N LEU A 81 -1.76 1.59 1.00
CA LEU A 81 -2.78 2.62 0.92
C LEU A 81 -2.69 3.61 2.08
N TYR A 82 -2.62 3.09 3.30
CA TYR A 82 -2.44 3.90 4.49
C TYR A 82 -1.22 4.83 4.38
N TYR A 83 -0.11 4.29 3.88
CA TYR A 83 1.11 5.07 3.67
C TYR A 83 0.91 6.20 2.66
N PHE A 84 0.20 5.96 1.55
CA PHE A 84 -0.01 6.98 0.50
C PHE A 84 -1.09 8.02 0.80
N GLU A 85 -2.16 7.63 1.49
CA GLU A 85 -3.15 8.58 2.00
C GLU A 85 -2.50 9.56 2.97
N TYR A 86 -1.61 9.07 3.84
CA TYR A 86 -0.91 9.92 4.80
C TYR A 86 0.07 10.90 4.13
N GLU A 87 0.87 10.45 3.18
CA GLU A 87 1.86 11.31 2.50
C GLU A 87 1.17 12.37 1.60
N GLY A 88 -0.17 12.42 1.57
CA GLY A 88 -0.96 13.37 0.79
C GLY A 88 -0.70 13.27 -0.71
N THR A 89 -0.08 12.18 -1.15
CA THR A 89 0.50 12.07 -2.49
C THR A 89 -0.53 11.57 -3.50
N TYR A 90 -1.53 10.80 -3.06
CA TYR A 90 -2.55 10.22 -3.94
C TYR A 90 -3.93 10.18 -3.29
N LYS A 91 -4.96 10.63 -4.02
CA LYS A 91 -6.36 10.38 -3.68
C LYS A 91 -6.75 9.04 -4.30
N VAL A 92 -6.68 7.95 -3.53
CA VAL A 92 -7.05 6.61 -4.00
C VAL A 92 -8.55 6.43 -3.78
N GLU A 93 -9.32 6.16 -4.83
CA GLU A 93 -10.74 5.83 -4.74
C GLU A 93 -10.89 4.29 -4.81
N PHE A 94 -11.63 3.67 -3.88
CA PHE A 94 -11.64 2.22 -3.65
C PHE A 94 -12.84 1.49 -4.26
N TYR A 95 -12.66 0.19 -4.53
CA TYR A 95 -13.74 -0.80 -4.64
C TYR A 95 -13.69 -1.73 -3.42
N ILE A 96 -14.69 -1.64 -2.53
CA ILE A 96 -14.91 -2.65 -1.50
C ILE A 96 -15.85 -3.70 -2.12
N GLU A 97 -15.32 -4.79 -2.66
CA GLU A 97 -16.15 -5.89 -3.18
C GLU A 97 -16.81 -6.75 -2.10
N ASN A 98 -16.92 -6.31 -0.84
CA ASN A 98 -17.49 -7.13 0.26
C ASN A 98 -18.42 -6.39 1.24
N LEU A 99 -19.16 -5.38 0.79
CA LEU A 99 -20.29 -4.82 1.56
C LEU A 99 -21.58 -4.79 0.72
N VAL A 100 -21.99 -5.95 0.22
CA VAL A 100 -23.42 -6.22 0.04
C VAL A 100 -23.80 -7.21 1.12
N PRO A 101 -24.48 -6.80 2.20
CA PRO A 101 -25.23 -7.76 2.98
C PRO A 101 -26.33 -8.28 2.06
N ASP A 102 -26.19 -9.53 1.63
CA ASP A 102 -27.25 -10.25 0.95
C ASP A 102 -28.34 -10.52 1.99
N CYS A 103 -29.13 -9.49 2.28
CA CYS A 103 -30.36 -9.61 3.05
C CYS A 103 -31.49 -9.87 2.05
N THR A 104 -31.46 -11.07 1.47
CA THR A 104 -32.60 -11.64 0.75
C THR A 104 -32.97 -12.95 1.42
N HIS A 105 -33.80 -12.88 2.46
CA HIS A 105 -34.83 -13.86 2.83
C HIS A 105 -35.84 -13.24 3.78
#